data_AF-X0TY84-F1
#
_entry.id   AF-X0TY84-F1
#
_cell.length_a   1.000
_cell.length_b   1.000
_cell.length_c   1.000
_cell.angle_alpha   90.00
_cell.angle_beta   90.00
_cell.angle_gamma   90.00
#
_symmetry.space_group_name_H-M   'P 1'
#
loop_
_entity.id
_entity.type
_entity.pdbx_description
1 polymer ?
#
loop_
_entity_poly.entity_id
_entity_poly.type
_entity_poly.pdbx_seq_one_letter_code
_entity_poly.pdbx_strand_id
1 'polypeptide(L)'
;YQSDHRGIIFHDTTYPAFFAGAAGTGHIWHWDEYVDSKNLWGAYRPFADLVAGVKLDQEQFQALDLSSDALWIFALLGKKHLLLWARNRADSWYRVLRDDTEPEVLRSQRVDLTELAVRAGEVTTIWPWGEDTGRASLEAGVLTLPPFRHGLLVKVSR
;
A
#
# COMPACT_ATOMS: atom_id res chain seq x y z
N TYR A 1 13.62 4.49 15.78
CA TYR A 1 14.22 3.42 14.94
C TYR A 1 14.50 2.14 15.72
N GLN A 2 15.13 2.19 16.91
CA GLN A 2 15.49 0.97 17.64
C GLN A 2 14.33 0.00 17.89
N SER A 3 13.13 0.49 18.18
CA SER A 3 11.94 -0.36 18.41
C SER A 3 11.23 -0.81 17.12
N ASP A 4 11.60 -0.28 15.95
CA ASP A 4 10.91 -0.59 14.70
C ASP A 4 11.58 -1.76 13.98
N HIS A 5 11.20 -2.97 14.36
CA HIS A 5 11.71 -4.21 13.77
C HIS A 5 10.98 -4.62 12.49
N ARG A 6 9.79 -4.08 12.25
CA ARG A 6 8.91 -4.46 11.13
C ARG A 6 8.88 -3.45 9.98
N GLY A 7 9.62 -2.35 10.10
CA GLY A 7 9.75 -1.36 9.05
C GLY A 7 8.53 -0.43 8.91
N ILE A 8 7.81 -0.11 9.99
CA ILE A 8 6.65 0.80 9.91
C ILE A 8 7.06 2.14 9.29
N ILE A 9 8.13 2.73 9.82
CA ILE A 9 8.64 4.02 9.34
C ILE A 9 9.14 3.90 7.90
N PHE A 10 9.74 2.76 7.54
CA PHE A 10 10.15 2.45 6.17
C PHE A 10 8.98 2.57 5.20
N HIS A 11 7.90 1.83 5.43
CA HIS A 11 6.77 1.80 4.51
C HIS A 11 6.08 3.16 4.44
N ASP A 12 5.86 3.81 5.58
CA ASP A 12 5.17 5.10 5.66
C ASP A 12 6.01 6.27 5.06
N THR A 13 7.34 6.15 4.99
CA THR A 13 8.19 7.17 4.35
C THR A 13 8.44 6.88 2.87
N THR A 14 8.45 5.61 2.48
CA THR A 14 8.87 5.19 1.14
C THR A 14 7.70 5.20 0.17
N TYR A 15 6.58 4.59 0.52
CA TYR A 15 5.50 4.34 -0.45
C TYR A 15 4.60 5.54 -0.74
N PRO A 16 4.14 6.33 0.25
CA PRO A 16 3.06 7.30 0.04
C PRO A 16 3.39 8.39 -0.98
N ALA A 17 4.66 8.81 -1.08
CA ALA A 17 5.08 9.84 -2.02
C ALA A 17 4.71 9.49 -3.47
N PHE A 18 4.90 8.22 -3.87
CA PHE A 18 4.54 7.76 -5.21
C PHE A 18 3.02 7.86 -5.43
N PHE A 19 2.22 7.41 -4.46
CA PHE A 19 0.76 7.50 -4.54
C PHE A 19 0.20 8.92 -4.42
N ALA A 20 1.00 9.86 -3.90
CA ALA A 20 0.72 11.29 -3.94
C ALA A 20 1.07 11.95 -5.30
N GLY A 21 1.50 11.18 -6.29
CA GLY A 21 1.78 11.65 -7.66
C GLY A 21 3.24 12.01 -7.93
N ALA A 22 4.17 11.65 -7.03
CA ALA A 22 5.60 11.79 -7.32
C ALA A 22 6.08 10.79 -8.38
N ALA A 23 7.20 11.09 -9.03
CA ALA A 23 7.81 10.22 -10.04
C ALA A 23 8.41 8.91 -9.48
N GLY A 24 8.50 8.79 -8.15
CA GLY A 24 9.07 7.63 -7.47
C GLY A 24 8.75 7.60 -5.98
N THR A 25 9.30 6.62 -5.27
CA THR A 25 9.17 6.49 -3.82
C THR A 25 10.03 7.49 -3.07
N GLY A 26 9.72 7.70 -1.80
CA GLY A 26 10.66 8.33 -0.86
C GLY A 26 11.88 7.45 -0.59
N HIS A 27 12.89 8.05 0.03
CA HIS A 27 14.06 7.35 0.53
C HIS A 27 14.43 7.90 1.92
N ILE A 28 14.78 7.02 2.85
CA ILE A 28 15.12 7.41 4.21
C ILE A 28 16.59 7.83 4.26
N TRP A 29 16.85 9.05 4.72
CA TRP A 29 18.21 9.58 4.87
C TRP A 29 19.08 8.76 5.83
N HIS A 30 18.52 8.34 6.98
CA HIS A 30 19.20 7.51 7.99
C HIS A 30 19.26 6.03 7.57
N TRP A 31 19.59 5.74 6.32
CA TRP A 31 19.54 4.39 5.79
C TRP A 31 20.54 3.46 6.48
N ASP A 32 21.71 3.95 6.89
CA ASP A 32 22.74 3.18 7.60
C ASP A 32 22.29 2.83 9.03
N GLU A 33 21.73 3.80 9.76
CA GLU A 33 21.28 3.62 11.13
C GLU A 33 19.95 2.87 11.25
N TYR A 34 19.14 2.83 10.19
CA TYR A 34 17.81 2.23 10.22
C TYR A 34 17.60 1.15 9.16
N VAL A 35 17.74 1.46 7.87
CA VAL A 35 17.39 0.50 6.81
C VAL A 35 18.36 -0.68 6.80
N ASP A 36 19.66 -0.40 6.82
CA ASP A 36 20.72 -1.40 6.84
C ASP A 36 20.78 -2.11 8.19
N SER A 37 20.80 -1.36 9.29
CA SER A 37 20.84 -1.93 10.65
C SER A 37 19.66 -2.85 10.98
N LYS A 38 18.49 -2.61 10.37
CA LYS A 38 17.28 -3.43 10.53
C LYS A 38 17.06 -4.44 9.39
N ASN A 39 17.98 -4.53 8.42
CA ASN A 39 17.87 -5.41 7.26
C ASN A 39 16.57 -5.23 6.46
N LEU A 40 16.17 -3.97 6.24
CA LEU A 40 14.91 -3.60 5.59
C LEU A 40 15.02 -3.41 4.07
N TRP A 41 16.19 -3.63 3.45
CA TRP A 41 16.36 -3.50 2.00
C TRP A 41 15.36 -4.34 1.18
N GLY A 42 14.98 -5.51 1.70
CA GLY A 42 13.96 -6.37 1.11
C GLY A 42 12.58 -5.71 1.02
N ALA A 43 12.28 -4.72 1.87
CA ALA A 43 11.02 -3.99 1.87
C ALA A 43 10.83 -3.08 0.64
N TYR A 44 11.84 -2.90 -0.22
CA TYR A 44 11.64 -2.29 -1.54
C TYR A 44 11.00 -3.24 -2.57
N ARG A 45 11.14 -4.56 -2.36
CA ARG A 45 10.68 -5.58 -3.32
C ARG A 45 9.17 -5.52 -3.62
N PRO A 46 8.27 -5.39 -2.62
CA PRO A 46 6.84 -5.30 -2.87
C PRO A 46 6.45 -4.13 -3.78
N PHE A 47 7.13 -2.98 -3.65
CA PHE A 47 6.92 -1.84 -4.54
C PHE A 47 7.38 -2.15 -5.97
N ALA A 48 8.56 -2.75 -6.11
CA ALA A 48 9.07 -3.16 -7.43
C ALA A 48 8.12 -4.15 -8.12
N ASP A 49 7.57 -5.12 -7.38
CA ASP A 49 6.59 -6.07 -7.89
C ASP A 49 5.26 -5.39 -8.28
N LEU A 50 4.84 -4.35 -7.55
CA LEU A 50 3.64 -3.58 -7.87
C LEU A 50 3.78 -2.92 -9.25
N VAL A 51 4.88 -2.19 -9.48
CA VAL A 51 5.09 -1.42 -10.71
C VAL A 51 5.64 -2.27 -11.87
N ALA A 52 6.00 -3.53 -11.62
CA ALA A 52 6.46 -4.46 -12.65
C ALA A 52 5.42 -4.56 -13.80
N GLY A 53 5.90 -4.35 -15.03
CA GLY A 53 5.08 -4.38 -16.24
C GLY A 53 4.24 -3.12 -16.49
N VAL A 54 4.23 -2.15 -15.58
CA VAL A 54 3.48 -0.90 -15.73
C VAL A 54 4.34 0.14 -16.46
N LYS A 55 3.82 0.68 -17.57
CA LYS A 55 4.45 1.79 -18.29
C LYS A 55 4.07 3.12 -17.64
N LEU A 56 4.73 3.43 -16.52
CA LEU A 56 4.38 4.56 -15.64
C LEU A 56 4.21 5.90 -16.40
N ASP A 57 5.07 6.15 -17.39
CA ASP A 57 5.06 7.35 -18.25
C ASP A 57 3.83 7.45 -19.18
N GLN A 58 3.17 6.33 -19.47
CA GLN A 58 2.04 6.24 -20.40
C GLN A 58 0.69 6.20 -19.68
N GLU A 59 0.68 5.92 -18.38
CA GLU A 59 -0.54 5.76 -17.59
C GLU A 59 -1.29 7.07 -17.34
N GLN A 60 -0.58 8.21 -17.32
CA GLN A 60 -1.15 9.51 -16.93
C GLN A 60 -1.92 9.43 -15.61
N PHE A 61 -1.26 8.87 -14.59
CA PHE A 61 -1.87 8.61 -13.30
C PHE A 61 -2.47 9.88 -12.67
N GLN A 62 -3.69 9.75 -12.18
CA GLN A 62 -4.33 10.71 -11.29
C GLN A 62 -4.27 10.17 -9.86
N ALA A 63 -3.74 10.97 -8.94
CA ALA A 63 -3.72 10.63 -7.52
C ALA A 63 -5.11 10.82 -6.90
N LEU A 64 -5.55 9.82 -6.14
CA LEU A 64 -6.84 9.77 -5.48
C LEU A 64 -6.66 9.38 -4.01
N ASP A 65 -7.46 9.97 -3.13
CA ASP A 65 -7.62 9.54 -1.75
C ASP A 65 -8.97 8.83 -1.60
N LEU A 66 -8.93 7.53 -1.35
CA LEU A 66 -10.08 6.65 -1.14
C LEU A 66 -10.18 6.20 0.33
N SER A 67 -9.53 6.94 1.24
CA SER A 67 -9.44 6.58 2.65
C SER A 67 -10.81 6.55 3.34
N SER A 68 -10.89 5.73 4.37
CA SER A 68 -12.04 5.63 5.29
C SER A 68 -11.59 5.93 6.72
N ASP A 69 -12.47 5.78 7.71
CA ASP A 69 -12.12 5.94 9.13
C ASP A 69 -11.13 4.88 9.63
N ALA A 70 -11.11 3.70 9.00
CA ALA A 70 -10.23 2.59 9.39
C ALA A 70 -8.97 2.47 8.51
N LEU A 71 -9.02 2.98 7.28
CA LEU A 71 -7.95 2.82 6.30
C LEU A 71 -7.45 4.14 5.75
N TRP A 72 -6.14 4.23 5.54
CA TRP A 72 -5.59 5.08 4.49
C TRP A 72 -5.60 4.28 3.19
N ILE A 73 -6.17 4.84 2.13
CA ILE A 73 -6.13 4.24 0.79
C ILE A 73 -5.73 5.33 -0.20
N PHE A 74 -4.46 5.34 -0.58
CA PHE A 74 -3.98 6.22 -1.64
C PHE A 74 -3.90 5.43 -2.95
N ALA A 75 -4.46 6.00 -4.01
CA ALA A 75 -4.60 5.33 -5.29
C ALA A 75 -4.05 6.19 -6.43
N LEU A 76 -3.52 5.51 -7.45
CA LEU A 76 -3.16 6.10 -8.74
C LEU A 76 -4.05 5.48 -9.82
N LEU A 77 -4.97 6.27 -10.35
CA LEU A 77 -5.84 5.89 -11.46
C LEU A 77 -5.18 6.24 -12.78
N GLY A 78 -4.73 5.23 -13.52
CA GLY A 78 -4.12 5.38 -14.83
C GLY A 78 -5.10 5.09 -15.96
N LYS A 79 -4.57 4.90 -17.17
CA LYS A 79 -5.35 4.47 -18.33
C LYS A 79 -5.63 2.98 -18.33
N LYS A 80 -4.64 2.17 -17.96
CA LYS A 80 -4.73 0.70 -17.99
C LYS A 80 -4.68 0.12 -16.59
N HIS A 81 -3.99 0.80 -15.68
CA HIS A 81 -3.80 0.32 -14.33
C HIS A 81 -4.52 1.20 -13.30
N LEU A 82 -4.91 0.58 -12.20
CA LEU A 82 -5.21 1.24 -10.94
C LEU A 82 -4.28 0.63 -9.89
N LEU A 83 -3.49 1.48 -9.23
CA LEU A 83 -2.57 1.06 -8.18
C LEU A 83 -3.07 1.61 -6.84
N LEU A 84 -3.13 0.79 -5.79
CA LEU A 84 -3.53 1.20 -4.45
C LEU A 84 -2.46 0.84 -3.43
N TRP A 85 -2.27 1.71 -2.44
CA TRP A 85 -1.66 1.40 -1.17
C TRP A 85 -2.70 1.57 -0.06
N ALA A 86 -3.03 0.46 0.60
CA ALA A 86 -3.98 0.42 1.71
C ALA A 86 -3.22 0.15 3.01
N ARG A 87 -3.48 0.97 4.03
CA ARG A 87 -2.79 0.95 5.32
C ARG A 87 -3.81 1.04 6.46
N ASN A 88 -3.72 0.15 7.44
CA ASN A 88 -4.52 0.23 8.65
C ASN A 88 -4.15 1.48 9.44
N ARG A 89 -5.10 2.39 9.69
CA ARG A 89 -4.85 3.64 10.43
C ARG A 89 -4.40 3.41 11.87
N ALA A 90 -4.78 2.29 12.47
CA ALA A 90 -4.33 1.93 13.81
C ALA A 90 -2.84 1.52 13.83
N ASP A 91 -2.29 1.05 12.71
CA ASP A 91 -0.90 0.62 12.58
C ASP A 91 0.05 1.79 12.30
N SER A 92 0.01 2.76 13.20
CA SER A 92 0.78 4.00 13.12
C SER A 92 1.98 3.95 14.07
N TRP A 93 3.07 4.63 13.68
CA TRP A 93 4.30 4.63 14.47
C TRP A 93 4.10 5.06 15.93
N TYR A 94 3.21 6.02 16.20
CA TYR A 94 3.01 6.53 17.56
C TYR A 94 2.23 5.54 18.43
N ARG A 95 1.26 4.81 17.86
CA ARG A 95 0.54 3.77 18.61
C ARG A 95 1.43 2.56 18.87
N VAL A 96 2.13 2.11 17.83
CA VAL A 96 2.85 0.83 17.90
C VAL A 96 4.21 0.99 18.55
N LEU A 97 5.00 2.00 18.16
CA LEU A 97 6.40 2.12 18.61
C LEU A 97 6.54 2.92 19.90
N ARG A 98 5.66 3.92 20.13
CA ARG A 98 5.70 4.75 21.34
C ARG A 98 4.75 4.21 22.42
N ASP A 99 3.53 3.83 22.04
CA ASP A 99 2.48 3.42 22.99
C ASP A 99 2.36 1.88 23.13
N ASP A 100 3.21 1.10 22.46
CA ASP A 100 3.23 -0.37 22.48
C ASP A 100 1.85 -1.02 22.25
N THR A 101 1.04 -0.38 21.39
CA THR A 101 -0.33 -0.78 21.11
C THR A 101 -0.42 -1.36 19.70
N GLU A 102 -0.53 -2.68 19.62
CA GLU A 102 -0.69 -3.39 18.34
C GLU A 102 -2.07 -3.12 17.71
N PRO A 103 -2.13 -2.90 16.38
CA PRO A 103 -3.39 -2.73 15.67
C PRO A 103 -4.17 -4.03 15.60
N GLU A 104 -5.50 -3.95 15.64
CA GLU A 104 -6.37 -5.10 15.38
C GLU A 104 -6.33 -5.50 13.89
N VAL A 105 -6.68 -6.76 13.61
CA VAL A 105 -6.90 -7.22 12.23
C VAL A 105 -8.19 -6.62 11.72
N LEU A 106 -8.12 -5.87 10.63
CA LEU A 106 -9.30 -5.38 9.95
C LEU A 106 -10.01 -6.55 9.27
N ARG A 107 -11.33 -6.59 9.38
CA ARG A 107 -12.17 -7.49 8.56
C ARG A 107 -12.07 -7.10 7.09
N SER A 108 -12.55 -7.94 6.19
CA SER A 108 -12.60 -7.61 4.76
C SER A 108 -13.22 -6.24 4.51
N GLN A 109 -12.54 -5.41 3.73
CA GLN A 109 -12.95 -4.03 3.44
C GLN A 109 -13.44 -3.96 1.99
N ARG A 110 -14.46 -3.13 1.73
CA ARG A 110 -15.00 -2.94 0.39
C ARG A 110 -14.77 -1.50 -0.04
N VAL A 111 -14.19 -1.32 -1.22
CA VAL A 111 -13.93 -0.02 -1.84
C VAL A 111 -14.76 0.06 -3.11
N ASP A 112 -15.67 1.02 -3.19
CA ASP A 112 -16.48 1.26 -4.38
C ASP A 112 -15.68 2.08 -5.40
N LEU A 113 -15.41 1.49 -6.56
CA LEU A 113 -14.68 2.09 -7.67
C LEU A 113 -15.63 2.46 -8.82
N THR A 114 -16.94 2.44 -8.57
CA THR A 114 -17.96 2.65 -9.60
C THR A 114 -17.84 4.04 -10.24
N GLU A 115 -17.60 5.06 -9.44
CA GLU A 115 -17.41 6.44 -9.92
C GLU A 115 -16.09 6.62 -10.71
N LEU A 116 -15.13 5.71 -10.56
CA LEU A 116 -13.85 5.73 -11.27
C LEU A 116 -13.87 5.00 -12.62
N ALA A 117 -15.04 4.54 -13.06
CA ALA A 117 -15.22 3.69 -14.26
C ALA A 117 -14.36 2.40 -14.25
N VAL A 118 -13.91 1.94 -13.09
CA VAL A 118 -13.23 0.66 -12.91
C VAL A 118 -14.30 -0.37 -12.54
N ARG A 119 -14.56 -1.35 -13.41
CA ARG A 119 -15.63 -2.36 -13.22
C ARG A 119 -15.11 -3.78 -13.09
N ALA A 120 -14.06 -4.11 -13.83
CA ALA A 120 -13.43 -5.41 -13.87
C ALA A 120 -11.95 -5.24 -14.23
N GLY A 121 -11.15 -6.27 -13.98
CA GLY A 121 -9.73 -6.31 -14.29
C GLY A 121 -9.03 -7.43 -13.54
N GLU A 122 -7.83 -7.78 -13.96
CA GLU A 122 -6.98 -8.72 -13.22
C GLU A 122 -6.46 -8.04 -11.95
N VAL A 123 -6.69 -8.67 -10.79
CA VAL A 123 -6.27 -8.12 -9.49
C VAL A 123 -5.04 -8.85 -8.99
N THR A 124 -3.96 -8.11 -8.81
CA THR A 124 -2.75 -8.56 -8.12
C THR A 124 -2.73 -7.98 -6.71
N THR A 125 -2.57 -8.84 -5.71
CA THR A 125 -2.41 -8.46 -4.30
C THR A 125 -0.97 -8.69 -3.89
N ILE A 126 -0.35 -7.71 -3.24
CA ILE A 126 1.03 -7.77 -2.77
C ILE A 126 1.03 -7.39 -1.30
N TRP A 127 1.78 -8.13 -0.50
CA TRP A 127 1.80 -8.04 0.95
C TRP A 127 3.15 -7.51 1.44
N PRO A 128 3.29 -6.21 1.72
CA PRO A 128 4.60 -5.62 2.06
C PRO A 128 5.21 -6.17 3.34
N TRP A 129 4.38 -6.62 4.28
CA TRP A 129 4.78 -7.23 5.55
C TRP A 129 4.78 -8.77 5.53
N GLY A 130 4.52 -9.38 4.36
CA GLY A 130 4.47 -10.83 4.23
C GLY A 130 3.27 -11.52 4.88
N GLU A 131 2.27 -10.76 5.34
CA GLU A 131 0.96 -11.32 5.72
C GLU A 131 0.32 -11.95 4.48
N ASP A 132 0.03 -13.26 4.42
CA ASP A 132 -0.75 -13.82 3.30
C ASP A 132 -2.10 -14.33 3.81
N THR A 133 -3.06 -13.42 3.85
CA THR A 133 -4.43 -13.68 4.36
C THR A 133 -5.44 -13.87 3.23
N GLY A 134 -4.97 -13.98 1.99
CA GLY A 134 -5.80 -14.12 0.79
C GLY A 134 -5.51 -13.06 -0.26
N ARG A 135 -6.42 -12.94 -1.23
CA ARG A 135 -6.29 -12.05 -2.38
C ARG A 135 -7.46 -11.09 -2.44
N ALA A 136 -7.18 -9.85 -2.84
CA ALA A 136 -8.21 -8.91 -3.22
C ALA A 136 -8.91 -9.36 -4.52
N SER A 137 -10.19 -9.03 -4.64
CA SER A 137 -10.99 -9.33 -5.83
C SER A 137 -11.80 -8.10 -6.25
N LEU A 138 -12.05 -7.97 -7.55
CA LEU A 138 -12.83 -6.89 -8.14
C LEU A 138 -14.04 -7.49 -8.86
N GLU A 139 -15.23 -7.16 -8.39
CA GLU A 139 -16.49 -7.61 -8.96
C GLU A 139 -17.44 -6.44 -9.12
N ALA A 140 -17.92 -6.21 -10.36
CA ALA A 140 -18.89 -5.17 -10.69
C ALA A 140 -18.54 -3.77 -10.13
N GLY A 141 -17.25 -3.41 -10.12
CA GLY A 141 -16.75 -2.13 -9.62
C GLY A 141 -16.51 -2.05 -8.12
N VAL A 142 -16.74 -3.14 -7.37
CA VAL A 142 -16.42 -3.20 -5.94
C VAL A 142 -15.15 -4.00 -5.73
N LEU A 143 -14.10 -3.33 -5.25
CA LEU A 143 -12.86 -3.98 -4.83
C LEU A 143 -13.00 -4.45 -3.39
N THR A 144 -12.92 -5.77 -3.18
CA THR A 144 -12.90 -6.37 -1.85
C THR A 144 -11.46 -6.66 -1.45
N LEU A 145 -10.99 -6.01 -0.38
CA LEU A 145 -9.71 -6.28 0.25
C LEU A 145 -9.89 -7.41 1.28
N PRO A 146 -9.00 -8.41 1.33
CA PRO A 146 -9.05 -9.46 2.34
C PRO A 146 -8.81 -8.88 3.75
N PRO A 147 -9.01 -9.63 4.84
CA PRO A 147 -8.64 -9.18 6.17
C PRO A 147 -7.13 -8.93 6.27
N PHE A 148 -6.69 -7.87 6.95
CA PHE A 148 -5.25 -7.62 7.15
C PHE A 148 -5.00 -6.81 8.42
N ARG A 149 -3.80 -6.96 8.99
CA ARG A 149 -3.37 -6.19 10.16
C ARG A 149 -2.67 -4.89 9.76
N HIS A 150 -1.68 -4.98 8.88
CA HIS A 150 -0.79 -3.86 8.58
C HIS A 150 -1.23 -3.12 7.32
N GLY A 151 -1.13 -3.77 6.16
CA GLY A 151 -1.46 -3.14 4.90
C GLY A 151 -1.11 -4.02 3.70
N LEU A 152 -1.56 -3.57 2.53
CA LEU A 152 -1.30 -4.25 1.27
C LEU A 152 -1.19 -3.25 0.12
N LEU A 153 -0.61 -3.73 -0.98
CA LEU A 153 -0.65 -3.06 -2.26
C LEU A 153 -1.57 -3.85 -3.20
N VAL A 154 -2.32 -3.14 -4.04
CA VAL A 154 -3.18 -3.75 -5.06
C VAL A 154 -2.88 -3.13 -6.41
N LYS A 155 -2.75 -3.97 -7.44
CA LYS A 155 -2.75 -3.56 -8.84
C LYS A 155 -3.95 -4.18 -9.53
N VAL A 156 -4.74 -3.35 -10.20
CA VAL A 156 -5.81 -3.77 -11.11
C VAL A 156 -5.38 -3.45 -12.54
N SER A 157 -5.33 -4.47 -13.39
CA SER A 157 -5.04 -4.34 -14.84
C SER A 157 -6.33 -4.46 -15.64
N ARG A 158 -6.66 -3.46 -16.46
CA ARG A 158 -7.89 -3.35 -17.25
C ARG A 158 -7.64 -3.53 -18.76
#